data_AF-A0A364GRN4-F1
#
_entry.id   AF-A0A364GRN4-F1
#
_cell.length_a   1.000
_cell.length_b   1.000
_cell.length_c   1.000
_cell.angle_alpha   90.00
_cell.angle_beta   90.00
_cell.angle_gamma   90.00
#
_symmetry.space_group_name_H-M   'P 1'
#
loop_
_entity.id
_entity.type
_entity.pdbx_description
1 polymer ?
#
loop_
_entity_poly.entity_id
_entity_poly.type
_entity_poly.pdbx_seq_one_letter_code
_entity_poly.pdbx_strand_id
1 'polypeptide(L)'
;MPTHPVRPPVDRSLRTHAYPQRWLSSIALLTPALYASVWFGLPLAWRYWRAVMAWGAQQIDPALHVIVLGYPPDAPRVPLLSIDVAARLPGGTLLLATAALCAIGFAASFVRRTRWLPVAYLLRIASFTQLLICAYFWLAPDTFPYVPPLHLRDMFVLHGAAIALIPLVMAALYYPLDFSLLQKAVASLLVLGYFVFALPFVMLLHATIIHHGSLLFLPFCYFLLGGPLLIGLLVTLYTYCASWPGALTRDRDSVC
;
A
#
# COMPACT_ATOMS: atom_id res chain seq x y z
N MET A 1 -59.50 3.28 26.23
CA MET A 1 -58.58 3.22 25.07
C MET A 1 -57.25 2.64 25.56
N PRO A 2 -56.91 1.39 25.21
CA PRO A 2 -55.63 0.80 25.55
C PRO A 2 -54.55 1.34 24.59
N THR A 3 -53.58 2.08 25.12
CA THR A 3 -52.40 2.52 24.39
C THR A 3 -51.43 1.35 24.27
N HIS A 4 -51.34 0.74 23.09
CA HIS A 4 -50.29 -0.23 22.81
C HIS A 4 -48.91 0.47 22.89
N PRO A 5 -47.95 -0.06 23.65
CA PRO A 5 -46.61 0.48 23.68
C PRO A 5 -45.92 0.20 22.34
N VAL A 6 -45.65 1.26 21.58
CA VAL A 6 -44.81 1.20 20.38
C VAL A 6 -43.39 0.90 20.86
N ARG A 7 -42.90 -0.32 20.61
CA ARG A 7 -41.49 -0.66 20.88
C ARG A 7 -40.62 0.31 20.09
N PRO A 8 -39.61 0.95 20.72
CA PRO A 8 -38.69 1.81 19.99
C PRO A 8 -38.04 0.97 18.88
N PRO A 9 -37.88 1.52 17.66
CA PRO A 9 -37.23 0.80 16.59
C PRO A 9 -35.81 0.45 17.04
N VAL A 10 -35.51 -0.86 17.07
CA VAL A 10 -34.18 -1.36 17.40
C VAL A 10 -33.17 -0.65 16.49
N ASP A 11 -32.21 0.02 17.13
CA ASP A 11 -31.18 0.82 16.50
C ASP A 11 -30.49 0.02 15.39
N ARG A 12 -30.27 0.65 14.24
CA ARG A 12 -29.78 -0.02 13.02
C ARG A 12 -28.41 -0.64 13.24
N SER A 13 -27.62 -0.06 14.15
CA SER A 13 -26.31 -0.53 14.63
C SER A 13 -26.37 -1.87 15.38
N LEU A 14 -27.51 -2.20 16.02
CA LEU A 14 -27.68 -3.46 16.74
C LEU A 14 -28.10 -4.61 15.82
N ARG A 15 -28.64 -4.30 14.63
CA ARG A 15 -29.01 -5.32 13.63
C ARG A 15 -27.81 -5.88 12.88
N THR A 16 -26.71 -5.13 12.76
CA THR A 16 -25.46 -5.59 12.13
C THR A 16 -24.71 -6.65 12.95
N HIS A 17 -25.15 -6.94 14.18
CA HIS A 17 -24.55 -7.96 15.05
C HIS A 17 -25.45 -9.17 15.30
N ALA A 18 -26.37 -9.49 14.37
CA ALA A 18 -27.36 -10.55 14.57
C ALA A 18 -26.75 -11.96 14.79
N TYR A 19 -25.49 -12.21 14.39
CA TYR A 19 -24.88 -13.55 14.46
C TYR A 19 -23.38 -13.51 14.81
N PRO A 20 -23.01 -13.28 16.09
CA PRO A 20 -21.62 -13.12 16.46
C PRO A 20 -20.75 -14.36 16.16
N GLN A 21 -21.37 -15.53 16.22
CA GLN A 21 -20.73 -16.81 15.96
C GLN A 21 -20.16 -16.93 14.54
N ARG A 22 -20.81 -16.32 13.53
CA ARG A 22 -20.39 -16.44 12.12
C ARG A 22 -19.13 -15.63 11.79
N TRP A 23 -18.98 -14.45 12.38
CA TRP A 23 -17.76 -13.67 12.17
C TRP A 23 -16.61 -14.20 13.04
N LEU A 24 -16.88 -14.65 14.27
CA LEU A 24 -15.89 -15.34 15.10
C LEU A 24 -15.36 -16.61 14.44
N SER A 25 -16.23 -17.43 13.84
CA SER A 25 -15.80 -18.63 13.10
C SER A 25 -14.98 -18.28 11.86
N SER A 26 -15.33 -17.19 11.16
CA SER A 26 -14.55 -16.70 10.02
C SER A 26 -13.14 -16.28 10.46
N ILE A 27 -13.01 -15.54 11.57
CA ILE A 27 -11.72 -15.15 12.14
C ILE A 27 -10.91 -16.37 12.59
N ALA A 28 -11.53 -17.27 13.34
CA ALA A 28 -10.87 -18.46 13.88
C ALA A 28 -10.35 -19.39 12.79
N LEU A 29 -11.01 -19.46 11.63
CA LEU A 29 -10.61 -20.31 10.52
C LEU A 29 -9.67 -19.60 9.53
N LEU A 30 -10.07 -18.42 9.03
CA LEU A 30 -9.39 -17.80 7.90
C LEU A 30 -8.10 -17.09 8.30
N THR A 31 -8.02 -16.52 9.50
CA THR A 31 -6.79 -15.84 9.97
C THR A 31 -5.60 -16.81 10.06
N PRO A 32 -5.68 -17.96 10.76
CA PRO A 32 -4.58 -18.91 10.77
C PRO A 32 -4.34 -19.55 9.40
N ALA A 33 -5.38 -19.78 8.59
CA ALA A 33 -5.21 -20.30 7.23
C ALA A 33 -4.43 -19.33 6.33
N LEU A 34 -4.66 -18.02 6.44
CA LEU A 34 -3.87 -17.02 5.73
C LEU A 34 -2.44 -16.96 6.23
N TYR A 35 -2.21 -16.98 7.55
CA TYR A 35 -0.85 -17.03 8.09
C TYR A 35 -0.10 -18.27 7.63
N ALA A 36 -0.75 -19.43 7.62
CA ALA A 36 -0.18 -20.64 7.05
C ALA A 36 0.13 -20.45 5.55
N SER A 37 -0.77 -19.83 4.79
CA SER A 37 -0.54 -19.54 3.37
C SER A 37 0.66 -18.62 3.14
N VAL A 38 0.83 -17.58 3.96
CA VAL A 38 2.02 -16.72 3.94
C VAL A 38 3.27 -17.55 4.24
N TRP A 39 3.26 -18.33 5.31
CA TRP A 39 4.41 -19.12 5.75
C TRP A 39 4.85 -20.15 4.70
N PHE A 40 3.91 -20.95 4.18
CA PHE A 40 4.18 -21.96 3.15
C PHE A 40 4.48 -21.33 1.78
N GLY A 41 3.89 -20.19 1.47
CA GLY A 41 4.12 -19.45 0.22
C GLY A 41 5.42 -18.64 0.22
N LEU A 42 5.99 -18.34 1.38
CA LEU A 42 7.16 -17.46 1.52
C LEU A 42 8.38 -17.88 0.68
N PRO A 43 8.77 -19.17 0.61
CA PRO A 43 9.89 -19.58 -0.24
C PRO A 43 9.63 -19.33 -1.74
N LEU A 44 8.38 -19.47 -2.18
CA LEU A 44 7.99 -19.21 -3.57
C LEU A 44 7.95 -17.70 -3.84
N ALA A 45 7.34 -16.94 -2.94
CA ALA A 45 7.29 -15.49 -3.00
C ALA A 45 8.70 -14.90 -3.06
N TRP A 46 9.63 -15.41 -2.25
CA TRP A 46 11.03 -15.03 -2.25
C TRP A 46 11.71 -15.25 -3.62
N ARG A 47 11.56 -16.45 -4.19
CA ARG A 47 12.11 -16.78 -5.51
C ARG A 47 11.55 -15.85 -6.57
N TYR A 48 10.25 -15.58 -6.52
CA TYR A 48 9.57 -14.64 -7.40
C TYR A 48 10.13 -13.22 -7.23
N TRP A 49 10.21 -12.68 -6.02
CA TRP A 49 10.73 -11.33 -5.76
C TRP A 49 12.15 -11.17 -6.26
N ARG A 50 13.04 -12.10 -5.93
CA ARG A 50 14.43 -12.07 -6.40
C ARG A 50 14.51 -12.13 -7.93
N ALA A 51 13.74 -13.01 -8.57
CA ALA A 51 13.75 -13.14 -10.02
C ALA A 51 13.25 -11.88 -10.73
N VAL A 52 12.10 -11.33 -10.30
CA VAL A 52 11.52 -10.13 -10.91
C VAL A 52 12.39 -8.91 -10.66
N MET A 53 12.92 -8.72 -9.45
CA MET A 53 13.81 -7.59 -9.17
C MET A 53 15.15 -7.71 -9.92
N ALA A 54 15.72 -8.91 -10.04
CA ALA A 54 16.97 -9.10 -10.78
C ALA A 54 16.76 -8.82 -12.27
N TRP A 55 15.69 -9.37 -12.85
CA TRP A 55 15.30 -9.09 -14.23
C TRP A 55 15.02 -7.60 -14.44
N GLY A 56 14.21 -6.99 -13.58
CA GLY A 56 13.83 -5.58 -13.71
C GLY A 56 15.00 -4.62 -13.50
N ALA A 57 15.91 -4.90 -12.58
CA ALA A 57 17.12 -4.11 -12.37
C ALA A 57 17.99 -4.09 -13.64
N GLN A 58 18.16 -5.25 -14.29
CA GLN A 58 18.88 -5.35 -15.56
C GLN A 58 18.20 -4.58 -16.70
N GLN A 59 16.87 -4.44 -16.69
CA GLN A 59 16.15 -3.63 -17.68
C GLN A 59 16.33 -2.12 -17.43
N ILE A 60 16.56 -1.69 -16.19
CA ILE A 60 16.82 -0.28 -15.86
C ILE A 60 18.24 0.08 -16.30
N ASP A 61 19.23 -0.67 -15.86
CA ASP A 61 20.64 -0.53 -16.24
C ASP A 61 21.36 -1.88 -15.98
N PRO A 62 22.11 -2.43 -16.95
CA PRO A 62 22.87 -3.67 -16.78
C PRO A 62 23.83 -3.69 -15.58
N ALA A 63 24.29 -2.52 -15.11
CA ALA A 63 25.15 -2.37 -13.94
C ALA A 63 24.41 -2.52 -12.60
N LEU A 64 23.07 -2.48 -12.60
CA LEU A 64 22.27 -2.64 -11.38
C LEU A 64 22.13 -4.11 -11.00
N HIS A 65 22.38 -4.40 -9.74
CA HIS A 65 22.31 -5.75 -9.19
C HIS A 65 21.47 -5.80 -7.92
N VAL A 66 20.74 -6.91 -7.76
CA VAL A 66 20.02 -7.20 -6.51
C VAL A 66 21.03 -7.69 -5.47
N ILE A 67 21.09 -6.98 -4.36
CA ILE A 67 21.98 -7.27 -3.23
C ILE A 67 21.19 -7.71 -2.01
N VAL A 68 21.88 -8.38 -1.10
CA VAL A 68 21.35 -8.81 0.20
C VAL A 68 22.01 -7.97 1.29
N LEU A 69 21.20 -7.21 2.05
CA LEU A 69 21.67 -6.29 3.09
C LEU A 69 21.47 -6.83 4.51
N GLY A 70 21.40 -8.15 4.67
CA GLY A 70 21.29 -8.83 5.96
C GLY A 70 20.05 -9.70 6.08
N TYR A 71 19.66 -10.00 7.30
CA TYR A 71 18.50 -10.83 7.64
C TYR A 71 17.70 -10.16 8.78
N PRO A 72 16.36 -10.26 8.77
CA PRO A 72 15.56 -9.83 9.91
C PRO A 72 15.92 -10.68 11.14
N PRO A 73 15.97 -10.08 12.35
CA PRO A 73 16.29 -10.80 13.59
C PRO A 73 15.32 -11.95 13.87
N ASP A 74 14.03 -11.77 13.56
CA ASP A 74 12.98 -12.76 13.82
C ASP A 74 12.75 -13.75 12.67
N ALA A 75 13.44 -13.57 11.54
CA ALA A 75 13.29 -14.40 10.34
C ALA A 75 14.64 -14.58 9.61
N PRO A 76 15.64 -15.25 10.24
CA PRO A 76 17.02 -15.33 9.74
C PRO A 76 17.19 -16.08 8.41
N ARG A 77 16.10 -16.60 7.83
CA ARG A 77 16.09 -17.35 6.56
C ARG A 77 15.57 -16.52 5.38
N VAL A 78 15.07 -15.31 5.61
CA VAL A 78 14.61 -14.41 4.54
C VAL A 78 15.62 -13.28 4.39
N PRO A 79 16.46 -13.29 3.36
CA PRO A 79 17.42 -12.21 3.16
C PRO A 79 16.70 -10.88 2.90
N LEU A 80 17.26 -9.76 3.36
CA LEU A 80 16.71 -8.45 3.06
C LEU A 80 17.20 -8.01 1.66
N LEU A 81 16.29 -7.94 0.69
CA LEU A 81 16.63 -7.54 -0.68
C LEU A 81 16.72 -6.04 -0.81
N SER A 82 17.69 -5.61 -1.61
CA SER A 82 17.83 -4.25 -2.10
C SER A 82 18.41 -4.27 -3.51
N ILE A 83 18.43 -3.12 -4.18
CA ILE A 83 19.08 -2.94 -5.48
C ILE A 83 20.22 -1.95 -5.27
N ASP A 84 21.40 -2.29 -5.77
CA ASP A 84 22.60 -1.45 -5.66
C ASP A 84 22.52 -0.26 -6.63
N VAL A 85 21.70 0.72 -6.26
CA VAL A 85 21.51 1.94 -7.04
C VAL A 85 22.44 3.02 -6.50
N ALA A 86 23.42 3.42 -7.32
CA ALA A 86 24.15 4.65 -7.10
C ALA A 86 23.29 5.84 -7.58
N ALA A 87 23.01 6.79 -6.68
CA ALA A 87 22.28 8.00 -7.02
C ALA A 87 23.18 9.22 -6.85
N ARG A 88 23.12 10.12 -7.81
CA ARG A 88 23.88 11.37 -7.80
C ARG A 88 23.15 12.44 -6.97
N LEU A 89 23.90 13.41 -6.46
CA LEU A 89 23.32 14.65 -5.95
C LEU A 89 22.58 15.39 -7.09
N PRO A 90 21.49 16.11 -6.80
CA PRO A 90 20.77 16.86 -7.81
C PRO A 90 21.61 18.00 -8.38
N GLY A 91 21.70 18.07 -9.71
CA GLY A 91 22.22 19.26 -10.39
C GLY A 91 21.26 20.44 -10.25
N GLY A 92 21.79 21.67 -10.26
CA GLY A 92 20.98 22.89 -10.11
C GLY A 92 19.89 23.05 -11.18
N THR A 93 20.14 22.59 -12.41
CA THR A 93 19.15 22.62 -13.50
C THR A 93 17.97 21.70 -13.23
N LEU A 94 18.23 20.45 -12.83
CA LEU A 94 17.19 19.48 -12.48
C LEU A 94 16.35 19.98 -11.30
N LEU A 95 17.01 20.55 -10.30
CA LEU A 95 16.36 21.07 -9.11
C LEU A 95 15.43 22.24 -9.43
N LEU A 96 15.91 23.22 -10.21
CA LEU A 96 15.11 24.35 -10.66
C LEU A 96 13.93 23.92 -11.54
N ALA A 97 14.17 23.02 -12.51
CA ALA A 97 13.12 22.50 -13.39
C ALA A 97 12.03 21.76 -12.60
N THR A 98 12.43 20.93 -11.63
CA THR A 98 11.51 20.19 -10.77
C THR A 98 10.69 21.16 -9.90
N ALA A 99 11.34 22.15 -9.28
CA ALA A 99 10.64 23.15 -8.48
C ALA A 99 9.64 23.98 -9.32
N ALA A 100 10.04 24.42 -10.51
CA ALA A 100 9.16 25.14 -11.42
C ALA A 100 7.94 24.29 -11.84
N LEU A 101 8.17 23.04 -12.21
CA LEU A 101 7.09 22.12 -12.58
C LEU A 101 6.13 21.87 -11.42
N CYS A 102 6.64 21.66 -10.21
CA CYS A 102 5.81 21.48 -9.03
C CYS A 102 5.04 22.75 -8.65
N ALA A 103 5.63 23.94 -8.78
CA ALA A 103 4.93 25.21 -8.56
C ALA A 103 3.79 25.40 -9.56
N ILE A 104 4.02 25.10 -10.84
CA ILE A 104 2.98 25.13 -11.89
C ILE A 104 1.88 24.11 -11.58
N GLY A 105 2.22 22.87 -11.26
CA GLY A 105 1.26 21.82 -10.91
C GLY A 105 0.42 22.17 -9.68
N PHE A 106 1.06 22.72 -8.65
CA PHE A 106 0.39 23.20 -7.45
C PHE A 106 -0.60 24.33 -7.77
N ALA A 107 -0.18 25.35 -8.53
CA ALA A 107 -1.05 26.44 -8.94
C ALA A 107 -2.22 25.96 -9.84
N ALA A 108 -1.93 25.10 -10.81
CA ALA A 108 -2.92 24.52 -11.71
C ALA A 108 -3.99 23.72 -10.96
N SER A 109 -3.64 23.08 -9.83
CA SER A 109 -4.59 22.34 -9.00
C SER A 109 -5.75 23.18 -8.43
N PHE A 110 -5.67 24.52 -8.49
CA PHE A 110 -6.73 25.42 -8.02
C PHE A 110 -7.71 25.84 -9.14
N VAL A 111 -7.43 25.50 -10.40
CA VAL A 111 -8.24 25.89 -11.57
C VAL A 111 -9.29 24.81 -11.87
N ARG A 112 -10.58 25.19 -11.88
CA ARG A 112 -11.79 24.34 -12.13
C ARG A 112 -11.97 23.11 -11.22
N ARG A 113 -12.72 23.34 -10.13
CA ARG A 113 -12.76 22.49 -8.93
C ARG A 113 -13.63 21.23 -8.98
N THR A 114 -14.83 21.24 -9.55
CA THR A 114 -15.89 20.32 -9.06
C THR A 114 -15.76 18.84 -9.46
N ARG A 115 -15.14 18.52 -10.61
CA ARG A 115 -15.03 17.11 -11.08
C ARG A 115 -13.68 16.44 -10.81
N TRP A 116 -12.66 17.21 -10.42
CA TRP A 116 -11.28 16.74 -10.30
C TRP A 116 -10.73 16.83 -8.87
N LEU A 117 -11.60 17.00 -7.87
CA LEU A 117 -11.18 17.22 -6.47
C LEU A 117 -10.19 16.17 -5.94
N PRO A 118 -10.41 14.84 -6.09
CA PRO A 118 -9.47 13.86 -5.54
C PRO A 118 -8.08 13.97 -6.19
N VAL A 119 -8.04 14.11 -7.51
CA VAL A 119 -6.80 14.27 -8.28
C VAL A 119 -6.10 15.58 -7.93
N ALA A 120 -6.85 16.67 -7.76
CA ALA A 120 -6.31 17.96 -7.34
C ALA A 120 -5.67 17.89 -5.96
N TYR A 121 -6.24 17.16 -5.00
CA TYR A 121 -5.61 16.97 -3.69
C TYR A 121 -4.33 16.12 -3.78
N LEU A 122 -4.33 15.04 -4.56
CA LEU A 122 -3.12 14.24 -4.79
C LEU A 122 -2.01 15.09 -5.44
N LEU A 123 -2.35 15.89 -6.45
CA LEU A 123 -1.41 16.79 -7.12
C LEU A 123 -0.86 17.85 -6.15
N ARG A 124 -1.71 18.41 -5.27
CA ARG A 124 -1.27 19.36 -4.25
C ARG A 124 -0.29 18.74 -3.28
N ILE A 125 -0.61 17.57 -2.73
CA ILE A 125 0.26 16.87 -1.79
C ILE A 125 1.59 16.55 -2.47
N ALA A 126 1.55 15.93 -3.65
CA ALA A 126 2.76 15.57 -4.40
C ALA A 126 3.63 16.80 -4.72
N SER A 127 3.03 17.87 -5.25
CA SER A 127 3.75 19.09 -5.63
C SER A 127 4.31 19.81 -4.42
N PHE A 128 3.53 19.92 -3.34
CA PHE A 128 3.97 20.57 -2.11
C PHE A 128 5.12 19.81 -1.43
N THR A 129 5.00 18.49 -1.31
CA THR A 129 6.08 17.63 -0.81
C THR A 129 7.35 17.79 -1.65
N GLN A 130 7.24 17.75 -2.98
CA GLN A 130 8.40 17.91 -3.85
C GLN A 130 9.02 19.31 -3.76
N LEU A 131 8.21 20.38 -3.62
CA LEU A 131 8.71 21.74 -3.40
C LEU A 131 9.50 21.85 -2.09
N LEU A 132 9.04 21.23 -1.00
CA LEU A 132 9.79 21.19 0.26
C LEU A 132 11.12 20.45 0.11
N ILE A 133 11.15 19.37 -0.67
CA ILE A 133 12.38 18.63 -0.94
C ILE A 133 13.35 19.48 -1.77
N CYS A 134 12.87 20.19 -2.80
CA CYS A 134 13.70 21.14 -3.55
C CYS A 134 14.26 22.25 -2.64
N ALA A 135 13.43 22.80 -1.74
CA ALA A 135 13.86 23.78 -0.75
C ALA A 135 14.97 23.24 0.15
N TYR A 136 14.85 22.00 0.65
CA TYR A 136 15.89 21.36 1.43
C TYR A 136 17.22 21.25 0.67
N PHE A 137 17.19 20.74 -0.57
CA PHE A 137 18.42 20.58 -1.37
C PHE A 137 19.03 21.91 -1.84
N TRP A 138 18.27 23.01 -1.88
CA TRP A 138 18.85 24.35 -2.05
C TRP A 138 19.59 24.83 -0.80
N LEU A 139 19.06 24.52 0.39
CA LEU A 139 19.56 25.06 1.65
C LEU A 139 20.73 24.24 2.24
N ALA A 140 20.68 22.91 2.12
CA ALA A 140 21.65 22.02 2.78
C ALA A 140 21.91 20.70 2.02
N PRO A 141 22.35 20.75 0.75
CA PRO A 141 22.51 19.56 -0.10
C PRO A 141 23.49 18.52 0.47
N ASP A 142 24.58 18.98 1.10
CA ASP A 142 25.66 18.11 1.59
C ASP A 142 25.33 17.37 2.89
N THR A 143 24.18 17.68 3.50
CA THR A 143 23.76 17.08 4.77
C THR A 143 22.77 15.93 4.60
N PHE A 144 22.44 15.55 3.36
CA PHE A 144 21.43 14.53 3.09
C PHE A 144 21.89 13.14 3.56
N PRO A 145 21.27 12.55 4.59
CA PRO A 145 21.82 11.38 5.28
C PRO A 145 21.37 10.03 4.68
N TYR A 146 20.52 10.05 3.65
CA TYR A 146 19.89 8.84 3.13
C TYR A 146 20.64 8.27 1.92
N VAL A 147 20.90 6.97 1.96
CA VAL A 147 21.52 6.22 0.87
C VAL A 147 20.48 5.32 0.17
N PRO A 148 20.47 5.25 -1.17
CA PRO A 148 19.45 4.51 -1.92
C PRO A 148 19.31 3.03 -1.55
N PRO A 149 20.39 2.25 -1.36
CA PRO A 149 20.25 0.84 -1.04
C PRO A 149 19.59 0.60 0.33
N LEU A 150 19.82 1.47 1.31
CA LEU A 150 19.14 1.38 2.61
C LEU A 150 17.66 1.77 2.49
N HIS A 151 17.34 2.81 1.71
CA HIS A 151 15.95 3.18 1.42
C HIS A 151 15.16 2.03 0.79
N LEU A 152 15.73 1.37 -0.23
CA LEU A 152 15.10 0.22 -0.87
C LEU A 152 14.92 -0.95 0.10
N ARG A 153 15.93 -1.25 0.93
CA ARG A 153 15.79 -2.25 2.00
C ARG A 153 14.63 -1.92 2.93
N ASP A 154 14.53 -0.67 3.37
CA ASP A 154 13.47 -0.24 4.29
C ASP A 154 12.09 -0.33 3.65
N MET A 155 11.98 -0.06 2.34
CA MET A 155 10.75 -0.28 1.57
C MET A 155 10.39 -1.76 1.44
N PHE A 156 11.38 -2.64 1.25
CA PHE A 156 11.18 -4.09 1.26
C PHE A 156 10.64 -4.56 2.63
N VAL A 157 11.24 -4.09 3.73
CA VAL A 157 10.79 -4.39 5.09
C VAL A 157 9.38 -3.87 5.33
N LEU A 158 9.09 -2.63 4.93
CA LEU A 158 7.77 -2.02 5.08
C LEU A 158 6.69 -2.81 4.31
N HIS A 159 6.97 -3.23 3.07
CA HIS A 159 6.06 -4.09 2.29
C HIS A 159 5.89 -5.47 2.92
N GLY A 160 6.99 -6.09 3.37
CA GLY A 160 6.95 -7.37 4.07
C GLY A 160 6.09 -7.30 5.33
N ALA A 161 6.24 -6.23 6.13
CA ALA A 161 5.41 -5.97 7.30
C ALA A 161 3.93 -5.78 6.92
N ALA A 162 3.65 -5.06 5.83
CA ALA A 162 2.28 -4.94 5.32
C ALA A 162 1.68 -6.31 4.95
N ILE A 163 2.42 -7.17 4.23
CA ILE A 163 2.00 -8.54 3.88
C ILE A 163 1.69 -9.35 5.15
N ALA A 164 2.55 -9.27 6.17
CA ALA A 164 2.36 -9.96 7.44
C ALA A 164 1.15 -9.45 8.25
N LEU A 165 0.76 -8.18 8.06
CA LEU A 165 -0.36 -7.54 8.75
C LEU A 165 -1.71 -7.78 8.06
N ILE A 166 -1.73 -8.06 6.75
CA ILE A 166 -2.97 -8.30 5.98
C ILE A 166 -3.93 -9.29 6.66
N PRO A 167 -3.50 -10.48 7.16
CA PRO A 167 -4.42 -11.40 7.83
C PRO A 167 -5.15 -10.77 9.03
N LEU A 168 -4.48 -9.93 9.81
CA LEU A 168 -5.07 -9.21 10.95
C LEU A 168 -6.00 -8.10 10.49
N VAL A 169 -5.63 -7.36 9.45
CA VAL A 169 -6.51 -6.32 8.87
C VAL A 169 -7.80 -6.95 8.36
N MET A 170 -7.72 -8.08 7.65
CA MET A 170 -8.89 -8.79 7.17
C MET A 170 -9.75 -9.31 8.33
N ALA A 171 -9.13 -9.81 9.40
CA ALA A 171 -9.84 -10.24 10.60
C ALA A 171 -10.58 -9.11 11.31
N ALA A 172 -9.93 -7.93 11.41
CA ALA A 172 -10.49 -6.78 12.11
C ALA A 172 -11.58 -6.08 11.29
N LEU A 173 -11.40 -5.95 9.97
CA LEU A 173 -12.24 -5.08 9.14
C LEU A 173 -13.21 -5.84 8.23
N TYR A 174 -12.76 -6.96 7.64
CA TYR A 174 -13.52 -7.63 6.58
C TYR A 174 -14.34 -8.82 7.07
N TYR A 175 -13.82 -9.64 7.96
CA TYR A 175 -14.52 -10.83 8.48
C TYR A 175 -15.76 -10.55 9.33
N PRO A 176 -15.91 -9.37 9.97
CA PRO A 176 -17.18 -8.96 10.58
C PRO A 176 -18.32 -8.72 9.57
N LEU A 177 -18.02 -8.50 8.29
CA LEU A 177 -19.04 -8.27 7.26
C LEU A 177 -19.84 -9.55 6.95
N ASP A 178 -21.11 -9.41 6.57
CA ASP A 178 -22.05 -10.52 6.32
C ASP A 178 -21.84 -11.17 4.93
N PHE A 179 -20.60 -11.49 4.61
CA PHE A 179 -20.24 -12.26 3.43
C PHE A 179 -20.18 -13.76 3.71
N SER A 180 -20.38 -14.55 2.66
CA SER A 180 -20.09 -15.99 2.73
C SER A 180 -18.61 -16.24 3.04
N LEU A 181 -18.32 -17.40 3.64
CA LEU A 181 -16.95 -17.79 3.98
C LEU A 181 -16.05 -17.84 2.73
N LEU A 182 -16.59 -18.29 1.59
CA LEU A 182 -15.88 -18.33 0.32
C LEU A 182 -15.50 -16.92 -0.16
N GLN A 183 -16.42 -15.96 -0.10
CA GLN A 183 -16.12 -14.57 -0.46
C GLN A 183 -15.04 -13.98 0.44
N LYS A 184 -15.08 -14.27 1.75
CA LYS A 184 -14.03 -13.84 2.69
C LYS A 184 -12.67 -14.44 2.35
N ALA A 185 -12.63 -15.74 2.03
CA ALA A 185 -11.40 -16.41 1.62
C ALA A 185 -10.84 -15.82 0.31
N VAL A 186 -11.67 -15.65 -0.71
CA VAL A 186 -11.26 -15.08 -2.00
C VAL A 186 -10.78 -13.64 -1.86
N ALA A 187 -11.51 -12.79 -1.12
CA ALA A 187 -11.10 -11.41 -0.85
C ALA A 187 -9.74 -11.36 -0.16
N SER A 188 -9.53 -12.20 0.87
CA SER A 188 -8.27 -12.25 1.58
C SER A 188 -7.11 -12.72 0.72
N LEU A 189 -7.31 -13.75 -0.10
CA LEU A 189 -6.29 -14.24 -1.03
C LEU A 189 -5.99 -13.21 -2.12
N LEU A 190 -6.99 -12.45 -2.58
CA LEU A 190 -6.81 -11.38 -3.55
C LEU A 190 -5.94 -10.25 -2.97
N VAL A 191 -6.27 -9.77 -1.76
CA VAL A 191 -5.50 -8.70 -1.09
C VAL A 191 -4.08 -9.18 -0.80
N LEU A 192 -3.93 -10.36 -0.20
CA LEU A 192 -2.63 -10.93 0.12
C LEU A 192 -1.78 -11.16 -1.14
N GLY A 193 -2.37 -11.80 -2.15
CA GLY A 193 -1.72 -12.07 -3.42
C GLY A 193 -1.27 -10.79 -4.10
N TYR A 194 -2.13 -9.77 -4.16
CA TYR A 194 -1.77 -8.48 -4.75
C TYR A 194 -0.50 -7.90 -4.13
N PHE A 195 -0.41 -7.84 -2.80
CA PHE A 195 0.78 -7.27 -2.14
C PHE A 195 2.04 -8.11 -2.36
N VAL A 196 1.91 -9.45 -2.36
CA VAL A 196 3.01 -10.35 -2.70
C VAL A 196 3.49 -10.11 -4.14
N PHE A 197 2.59 -9.98 -5.10
CA PHE A 197 2.96 -9.76 -6.50
C PHE A 197 3.47 -8.34 -6.77
N ALA A 198 2.93 -7.33 -6.08
CA ALA A 198 3.24 -5.91 -6.27
C ALA A 198 4.60 -5.50 -5.69
N LEU A 199 5.05 -6.12 -4.58
CA LEU A 199 6.30 -5.79 -3.89
C LEU A 199 7.49 -5.56 -4.84
N PRO A 200 7.88 -6.48 -5.74
CA PRO A 200 9.04 -6.27 -6.60
C PRO A 200 8.85 -5.10 -7.57
N PHE A 201 7.62 -4.82 -8.00
CA PHE A 201 7.34 -3.68 -8.87
C PHE A 201 7.44 -2.35 -8.13
N VAL A 202 7.05 -2.29 -6.86
CA VAL A 202 7.25 -1.07 -6.05
C VAL A 202 8.74 -0.82 -5.80
N MET A 203 9.51 -1.88 -5.54
CA MET A 203 10.97 -1.80 -5.43
C MET A 203 11.61 -1.29 -6.72
N LEU A 204 11.20 -1.83 -7.88
CA LEU A 204 11.68 -1.40 -9.19
C LEU A 204 11.25 0.03 -9.54
N LEU A 205 10.03 0.44 -9.17
CA LEU A 205 9.56 1.81 -9.34
C LEU A 205 10.46 2.79 -8.58
N HIS A 206 10.76 2.50 -7.32
CA HIS A 206 11.66 3.32 -6.51
C HIS A 206 13.07 3.37 -7.10
N ALA A 207 13.61 2.21 -7.50
CA ALA A 207 14.93 2.14 -8.14
C ALA A 207 14.98 2.95 -9.43
N THR A 208 13.95 2.85 -10.28
CA THR A 208 13.84 3.59 -11.56
C THR A 208 13.82 5.09 -11.32
N ILE A 209 12.97 5.56 -10.39
CA ILE A 209 12.85 6.98 -10.06
C ILE A 209 14.17 7.52 -9.51
N ILE A 210 14.83 6.78 -8.62
CA ILE A 210 16.08 7.23 -8.00
C ILE A 210 17.24 7.21 -9.00
N HIS A 211 17.32 6.17 -9.83
CA HIS A 211 18.38 6.01 -10.83
C HIS A 211 18.34 7.12 -11.89
N HIS A 212 17.15 7.43 -12.44
CA HIS A 212 17.02 8.48 -13.47
C HIS A 212 16.83 9.88 -12.87
N GLY A 213 16.20 10.00 -11.71
CA GLY A 213 15.80 11.26 -11.11
C GLY A 213 16.80 11.87 -10.13
N SER A 214 17.84 11.15 -9.70
CA SER A 214 18.77 11.55 -8.62
C SER A 214 18.20 11.40 -7.20
N LEU A 215 19.03 11.71 -6.19
CA LEU A 215 18.64 11.73 -4.77
C LEU A 215 17.49 12.69 -4.46
N LEU A 216 17.20 13.64 -5.36
CA LEU A 216 16.08 14.58 -5.26
C LEU A 216 14.72 13.93 -5.07
N PHE A 217 14.50 12.74 -5.64
CA PHE A 217 13.21 12.05 -5.55
C PHE A 217 13.18 10.98 -4.47
N LEU A 218 14.28 10.70 -3.77
CA LEU A 218 14.30 9.68 -2.72
C LEU A 218 13.30 10.00 -1.60
N PRO A 219 13.25 11.24 -1.04
CA PRO A 219 12.26 11.56 -0.02
C PRO A 219 10.82 11.54 -0.55
N PHE A 220 10.63 11.88 -1.83
CA PHE A 220 9.31 11.78 -2.47
C PHE A 220 8.84 10.32 -2.56
N CYS A 221 9.74 9.42 -2.97
CA CYS A 221 9.48 7.99 -2.95
C CYS A 221 9.13 7.52 -1.53
N TYR A 222 9.79 8.05 -0.50
CA TYR A 222 9.50 7.69 0.89
C TYR A 222 8.11 8.19 1.35
N PHE A 223 7.84 9.49 1.18
CA PHE A 223 6.65 10.15 1.72
C PHE A 223 5.38 9.91 0.92
N LEU A 224 5.46 9.65 -0.38
CA LEU A 224 4.27 9.48 -1.21
C LEU A 224 4.15 8.06 -1.77
N LEU A 225 5.24 7.52 -2.33
CA LEU A 225 5.24 6.21 -2.99
C LEU A 225 5.53 5.03 -2.04
N GLY A 226 5.87 5.31 -0.79
CA GLY A 226 6.14 4.32 0.25
C GLY A 226 4.86 3.92 1.00
N GLY A 227 4.86 4.13 2.32
CA GLY A 227 3.75 3.75 3.20
C GLY A 227 2.38 4.29 2.76
N PRO A 228 2.24 5.57 2.39
CA PRO A 228 0.95 6.11 1.95
C PRO A 228 0.39 5.45 0.69
N LEU A 229 1.24 5.13 -0.31
CA LEU A 229 0.82 4.37 -1.47
C LEU A 229 0.31 2.98 -1.07
N LEU A 230 1.03 2.29 -0.18
CA LEU A 230 0.61 0.97 0.31
C LEU A 230 -0.74 1.01 1.03
N ILE A 231 -0.95 2.01 1.89
CA ILE A 231 -2.22 2.20 2.58
C ILE A 231 -3.32 2.50 1.55
N GLY A 232 -3.07 3.37 0.58
CA GLY A 232 -4.02 3.68 -0.49
C GLY A 232 -4.41 2.44 -1.31
N LEU A 233 -3.44 1.59 -1.65
CA LEU A 233 -3.68 0.33 -2.36
C LEU A 233 -4.49 -0.65 -1.51
N LEU A 234 -4.17 -0.79 -0.22
CA LEU A 234 -4.92 -1.62 0.71
C LEU A 234 -6.38 -1.15 0.83
N VAL A 235 -6.59 0.14 1.03
CA VAL A 235 -7.93 0.74 1.13
C VAL A 235 -8.70 0.54 -0.19
N THR A 236 -8.05 0.71 -1.34
CA THR A 236 -8.67 0.51 -2.65
C THR A 236 -9.11 -0.94 -2.84
N LEU A 237 -8.23 -1.91 -2.55
CA LEU A 237 -8.59 -3.33 -2.66
C LEU A 237 -9.64 -3.75 -1.64
N TYR A 238 -9.54 -3.25 -0.41
CA TYR A 238 -10.54 -3.49 0.63
C TYR A 238 -11.92 -2.97 0.19
N THR A 239 -11.99 -1.72 -0.27
CA THR A 239 -13.26 -1.12 -0.72
C THR A 239 -13.83 -1.83 -1.95
N TYR A 240 -12.98 -2.28 -2.87
CA TYR A 240 -13.38 -3.14 -3.98
C TYR A 240 -14.02 -4.44 -3.49
N CYS A 241 -13.37 -5.19 -2.60
CA CYS A 241 -13.92 -6.43 -2.05
C CYS A 241 -15.22 -6.17 -1.26
N ALA A 242 -15.26 -5.09 -0.47
CA ALA A 242 -16.43 -4.71 0.31
C ALA A 242 -17.63 -4.29 -0.56
N SER A 243 -17.39 -3.93 -1.83
CA SER A 243 -18.45 -3.60 -2.79
C SER A 243 -19.10 -4.83 -3.45
N TRP A 244 -18.62 -6.04 -3.17
CA TRP A 244 -19.16 -7.25 -3.79
C TRP A 244 -20.63 -7.51 -3.42
N PRO A 245 -21.42 -8.12 -4.32
CA PRO A 245 -22.79 -8.52 -4.03
C PRO A 245 -22.86 -9.41 -2.79
N GLY A 246 -23.84 -9.15 -1.91
CA GLY A 246 -23.98 -9.82 -0.63
C GLY A 246 -23.56 -9.00 0.59
N ALA A 247 -22.92 -7.83 0.41
CA ALA A 247 -22.55 -6.94 1.52
C ALA A 247 -23.76 -6.37 2.28
N LEU A 248 -24.90 -6.20 1.59
CA LEU A 248 -26.10 -5.49 2.07
C LEU A 248 -27.44 -6.03 1.52
N THR A 249 -27.45 -7.08 0.70
CA THR A 249 -28.67 -7.59 0.05
C THR A 249 -29.17 -8.86 0.73
N ARG A 250 -29.77 -8.68 1.91
CA ARG A 250 -30.75 -9.63 2.43
C ARG A 250 -31.85 -8.83 3.11
N ASP A 251 -32.82 -8.46 2.29
CA ASP A 251 -34.22 -8.13 2.60
C ASP A 251 -34.71 -6.94 1.79
N ARG A 252 -35.25 -7.27 0.61
CA ARG A 252 -36.50 -6.72 0.05
C ARG A 252 -36.66 -7.31 -1.34
N ASP A 253 -37.32 -8.47 -1.38
CA ASP A 253 -38.26 -8.88 -2.43
C ASP A 253 -39.10 -10.10 -1.98
N SER A 254 -39.33 -10.21 -0.66
CA SER A 254 -40.34 -11.11 -0.09
C SER A 254 -41.32 -10.30 0.74
N VAL A 255 -42.00 -9.35 0.12
CA VAL A 255 -43.27 -8.82 0.62
C VAL A 255 -44.19 -8.60 -0.57
N CYS A 256 -45.17 -9.51 -0.66
CA CYS A 256 -46.37 -9.55 -1.48
C CYS A 256 -46.20 -9.89 -2.97
#